data_AF-R5LKG1-F1
#
_entry.id   AF-R5LKG1-F1
#
_cell.length_a   1.000
_cell.length_b   1.000
_cell.length_c   1.000
_cell.angle_alpha   90.00
_cell.angle_beta   90.00
_cell.angle_gamma   90.00
#
_symmetry.space_group_name_H-M   'P 1'
#
loop_
_entity.id
_entity.type
_entity.pdbx_description
1 polymer ?
#
loop_
_entity_poly.entity_id
_entity_poly.type
_entity_poly.pdbx_seq_one_letter_code
_entity_poly.pdbx_strand_id
1 'polypeptide(L)'
;MEIFTKGIYGNIYYNINERQSLCIKCDYCRENISMKKVRNNFMKSTGVVRRVDDLGRIVIPKEIRRTLRIRDGESLEIFVDREMIALKKFSKMSDMNEVAQELVEIINATINKTVLITDRDRFIAGSGSLKKKYIDTNISRYLESIMKERKNIFETSVHTVELHENEKDKLSYIIQPIIMNGDAVGLVLVISDKNDITQLDEKLISVMAQFLGKHIEE
;
A
#
# COMPACT_ATOMS: atom_id res chain seq x y z
N MET A 1 35.03 -2.19 2.79
CA MET A 1 34.54 -2.17 1.40
C MET A 1 33.33 -1.25 1.40
N GLU A 2 33.50 -0.01 0.95
CA GLU A 2 32.41 0.97 0.90
C GLU A 2 31.55 0.69 -0.34
N ILE A 3 30.25 0.50 -0.16
CA ILE A 3 29.31 0.34 -1.27
C ILE A 3 28.68 1.70 -1.52
N PHE A 4 28.95 2.26 -2.71
CA PHE A 4 28.41 3.53 -3.16
C PHE A 4 27.10 3.31 -3.91
N THR A 5 25.98 3.84 -3.40
CA THR A 5 24.73 3.93 -4.15
C THR A 5 24.29 5.39 -4.23
N LYS A 6 24.24 5.95 -5.44
CA LYS A 6 23.64 7.28 -5.69
C LYS A 6 22.12 7.16 -5.55
N GLY A 7 21.55 7.73 -4.50
CA GLY A 7 20.11 7.91 -4.37
C GLY A 7 19.63 9.20 -5.05
N ILE A 8 18.35 9.25 -5.39
CA ILE A 8 17.68 10.38 -6.07
C ILE A 8 17.62 11.65 -5.18
N TYR A 9 17.87 11.53 -3.87
CA TYR A 9 17.89 12.65 -2.90
C TYR A 9 19.22 12.74 -2.12
N GLY A 10 20.35 12.68 -2.83
CA GLY A 10 21.69 12.89 -2.26
C GLY A 10 22.49 11.61 -1.98
N ASN A 11 23.77 11.81 -1.67
CA ASN A 11 24.72 10.72 -1.41
C ASN A 11 24.43 10.09 -0.04
N ILE A 12 24.18 8.79 0.00
CA ILE A 12 24.04 8.02 1.24
C ILE A 12 25.30 7.18 1.42
N TYR A 13 26.00 7.37 2.54
CA TYR A 13 27.26 6.67 2.86
C TYR A 13 26.97 5.51 3.83
N TYR A 14 27.37 4.28 3.48
CA TYR A 14 27.20 3.10 4.35
C TYR A 14 28.55 2.55 4.82
N ASN A 15 28.70 2.31 6.13
CA ASN A 15 29.82 1.56 6.70
C ASN A 15 29.32 0.18 7.16
N ILE A 16 29.93 -0.88 6.65
CA ILE A 16 29.44 -2.27 6.77
C ILE A 16 29.97 -2.97 8.05
N ASN A 17 30.86 -2.34 8.82
CA ASN A 17 31.36 -2.93 10.04
C ASN A 17 30.87 -2.18 11.29
N GLU A 18 30.14 -2.93 12.11
CA GLU A 18 29.71 -2.66 13.49
C GLU A 18 28.34 -1.99 13.71
N ARG A 19 27.66 -2.49 14.75
CA ARG A 19 26.27 -2.26 15.14
C ARG A 19 26.04 -0.85 15.71
N GLN A 20 26.25 0.20 14.94
CA GLN A 20 25.88 1.55 15.37
C GLN A 20 25.13 2.34 14.29
N SER A 21 24.10 3.03 14.77
CA SER A 21 23.20 3.96 14.08
C SER A 21 23.90 4.87 13.07
N LEU A 22 23.36 4.91 11.85
CA LEU A 22 23.83 5.79 10.78
C LEU A 22 23.27 7.22 10.95
N CYS A 23 24.15 8.20 11.00
CA CYS A 23 23.82 9.62 10.88
C CYS A 23 23.74 9.98 9.39
N ILE A 24 22.59 10.46 8.92
CA ILE A 24 22.45 10.99 7.55
C ILE A 24 23.05 12.39 7.57
N LYS A 25 24.32 12.53 7.16
CA LYS A 25 24.83 13.85 6.75
C LYS A 25 24.33 14.13 5.34
N CYS A 26 23.22 14.86 5.26
CA CYS A 26 22.87 15.61 4.06
C CYS A 26 23.80 16.82 4.01
N ASP A 27 24.64 16.94 2.97
CA ASP A 27 25.52 18.11 2.78
C ASP A 27 24.73 19.44 2.65
N TYR A 28 23.40 19.38 2.53
CA TYR A 28 22.51 20.53 2.35
C TYR A 28 21.82 21.02 3.64
N CYS A 29 21.71 20.19 4.69
CA CYS A 29 20.89 20.52 5.86
C CYS A 29 21.74 20.51 7.14
N ARG A 30 22.18 21.69 7.60
CA ARG A 30 22.82 21.88 8.93
C ARG A 30 21.83 21.81 10.10
N GLU A 31 20.85 20.92 10.06
CA GLU A 31 19.93 20.74 11.20
C GLU A 31 19.63 19.24 11.44
N ASN A 32 19.69 18.86 12.73
CA ASN A 32 19.51 17.51 13.21
C ASN A 32 18.08 17.02 12.95
N ILE A 33 17.89 16.20 11.91
CA ILE A 33 16.63 15.51 11.67
C ILE A 33 16.51 14.36 12.68
N SER A 34 15.48 14.45 13.53
CA SER A 34 15.09 13.45 14.53
C SER A 34 15.03 12.04 13.94
N MET A 35 15.72 11.10 14.61
CA MET A 35 15.79 9.68 14.24
C MET A 35 14.40 9.02 14.25
N LYS A 36 13.69 9.03 13.12
CA LYS A 36 12.62 8.07 12.89
C LYS A 36 13.26 6.71 12.60
N LYS A 37 12.84 5.71 13.38
CA LYS A 37 13.30 4.32 13.35
C LYS A 37 13.01 3.72 11.96
N VAL A 38 13.92 3.88 11.01
CA VAL A 38 13.83 3.24 9.70
C VAL A 38 13.91 1.74 9.96
N ARG A 39 12.82 1.01 9.71
CA ARG A 39 12.81 -0.45 9.73
C ARG A 39 13.83 -0.92 8.69
N ASN A 40 14.96 -1.43 9.18
CA ASN A 40 16.01 -2.05 8.38
C ASN A 40 15.46 -3.29 7.66
N ASN A 41 15.00 -3.12 6.42
CA ASN A 41 14.77 -4.23 5.49
C ASN A 41 16.09 -4.51 4.78
N PHE A 42 17.01 -5.19 5.47
CA PHE A 42 18.22 -5.71 4.83
C PHE A 42 17.85 -6.68 3.71
N MET A 43 18.56 -6.62 2.58
CA MET A 43 18.55 -7.68 1.57
C MET A 43 18.93 -8.99 2.24
N LYS A 44 17.96 -9.89 2.40
CA LYS A 44 18.20 -11.21 2.96
C LYS A 44 18.58 -12.14 1.83
N SER A 45 19.80 -12.67 1.86
CA SER A 45 20.17 -13.77 0.97
C SER A 45 19.32 -14.99 1.35
N THR A 46 18.45 -15.41 0.45
CA THR A 46 17.61 -16.60 0.65
C THR A 46 18.38 -17.89 0.37
N GLY A 47 19.55 -17.81 -0.28
CA GLY A 47 20.38 -18.97 -0.64
C GLY A 47 19.74 -19.94 -1.66
N VAL A 48 18.59 -19.56 -2.25
CA VAL A 48 17.85 -20.42 -3.18
C VAL A 48 18.34 -20.20 -4.61
N VAL A 49 18.87 -21.25 -5.24
CA VAL A 49 19.30 -21.23 -6.64
C VAL A 49 18.22 -21.82 -7.54
N ARG A 50 17.86 -21.09 -8.61
CA ARG A 50 16.95 -21.57 -9.65
C ARG A 50 17.59 -21.42 -11.02
N ARG A 51 17.35 -22.43 -11.87
CA ARG A 51 17.76 -22.39 -13.26
C ARG A 51 16.78 -21.52 -14.04
N VAL A 52 17.32 -20.78 -14.99
CA VAL A 52 16.55 -20.10 -16.03
C VAL A 52 16.12 -21.16 -17.04
N ASP A 53 14.90 -21.04 -17.57
CA ASP A 53 14.48 -21.89 -18.68
C ASP A 53 14.96 -21.36 -20.04
N ASP A 54 14.64 -22.08 -21.12
CA ASP A 54 15.08 -21.74 -22.48
C ASP A 54 14.49 -20.42 -23.00
N LEU A 55 13.49 -19.86 -22.31
CA LEU A 55 12.81 -18.60 -22.67
C LEU A 55 13.17 -17.44 -21.74
N GLY A 56 14.06 -17.64 -20.76
CA GLY A 56 14.46 -16.59 -19.82
C GLY A 56 13.55 -16.45 -18.58
N ARG A 57 12.59 -17.36 -18.35
CA ARG A 57 11.69 -17.30 -17.19
C ARG A 57 12.38 -17.87 -15.96
N ILE A 58 12.16 -17.20 -14.82
CA ILE A 58 12.64 -17.64 -13.51
C ILE A 58 11.43 -17.86 -12.61
N VAL A 59 11.36 -19.04 -11.98
CA VAL A 59 10.27 -19.38 -11.07
C VAL A 59 10.57 -18.85 -9.67
N ILE A 60 9.69 -17.99 -9.14
CA ILE A 60 9.75 -17.53 -7.75
C ILE A 60 9.23 -18.64 -6.81
N PRO A 61 10.06 -19.13 -5.86
CA PRO A 61 9.63 -20.12 -4.88
C PRO A 61 8.37 -19.71 -4.12
N LYS A 62 7.50 -20.69 -3.81
CA LYS A 62 6.21 -20.45 -3.13
C LYS A 62 6.36 -19.75 -1.78
N GLU A 63 7.46 -20.00 -1.06
CA GLU A 63 7.76 -19.34 0.21
C GLU A 63 7.97 -17.83 0.05
N ILE A 64 8.80 -17.43 -0.92
CA ILE A 64 9.04 -16.01 -1.22
C ILE A 64 7.73 -15.34 -1.66
N ARG A 65 6.94 -16.02 -2.51
CA ARG A 65 5.62 -15.53 -2.93
C ARG A 65 4.68 -15.31 -1.75
N ARG A 66 4.64 -16.24 -0.79
CA ARG A 66 3.83 -16.11 0.43
C ARG A 66 4.27 -14.94 1.30
N THR A 67 5.57 -14.82 1.54
CA THR A 67 6.13 -13.75 2.40
C THR A 67 5.92 -12.37 1.80
N LEU A 68 6.06 -12.24 0.48
CA LEU A 68 5.85 -10.98 -0.23
C LEU A 68 4.40 -10.76 -0.69
N ARG A 69 3.46 -11.66 -0.34
CA ARG A 69 2.06 -11.62 -0.77
C ARG A 69 1.90 -11.44 -2.29
N ILE A 70 2.73 -12.13 -3.07
CA ILE A 70 2.65 -12.11 -4.54
C ILE A 70 1.61 -13.14 -4.99
N ARG A 71 0.53 -12.66 -5.61
CA ARG A 71 -0.57 -13.47 -6.14
C ARG A 71 -0.32 -13.84 -7.60
N ASP A 72 -0.98 -14.89 -8.09
CA ASP A 72 -0.87 -15.28 -9.50
C ASP A 72 -1.45 -14.17 -10.40
N GLY A 73 -0.74 -13.83 -11.48
CA GLY A 73 -1.11 -12.73 -12.39
C GLY A 73 -0.72 -11.33 -11.90
N GLU A 74 -0.11 -11.19 -10.71
CA GLU A 74 0.34 -9.91 -10.21
C GLU A 74 1.59 -9.40 -10.95
N SER A 75 1.60 -8.10 -11.27
CA SER A 75 2.72 -7.47 -11.97
C SER A 75 3.87 -7.16 -11.02
N LEU A 76 5.09 -7.46 -11.45
CA LEU A 76 6.31 -7.12 -10.75
C LEU A 76 7.16 -6.20 -11.61
N GLU A 77 7.74 -5.18 -10.98
CA GLU A 77 8.69 -4.27 -11.58
C GLU A 77 10.10 -4.86 -11.44
N ILE A 78 10.88 -4.81 -12.53
CA ILE A 78 12.22 -5.39 -12.61
C ILE A 78 13.24 -4.25 -12.64
N PHE A 79 14.13 -4.25 -11.67
CA PHE A 79 15.28 -3.36 -11.61
C PHE A 79 16.55 -4.15 -11.86
N VAL A 80 17.47 -3.59 -12.63
CA VAL A 80 18.77 -4.19 -12.93
C VAL A 80 19.87 -3.27 -12.43
N ASP A 81 20.74 -3.78 -11.57
CA ASP A 81 21.95 -3.09 -11.13
C ASP A 81 23.15 -4.02 -11.29
N ARG A 82 24.03 -3.68 -12.25
CA ARG A 82 25.22 -4.45 -12.63
C ARG A 82 24.94 -5.95 -12.81
N GLU A 83 25.17 -6.75 -11.77
CA GLU A 83 25.04 -8.22 -11.77
C GLU A 83 23.80 -8.71 -11.00
N MET A 84 22.95 -7.80 -10.54
CA MET A 84 21.80 -8.09 -9.69
C MET A 84 20.49 -7.69 -10.37
N ILE A 85 19.49 -8.55 -10.22
CA ILE A 85 18.10 -8.26 -10.55
C ILE A 85 17.33 -8.11 -9.24
N ALA A 86 16.65 -6.99 -9.06
CA ALA A 86 15.73 -6.75 -7.96
C ALA A 86 14.28 -6.71 -8.48
N LEU A 87 13.39 -7.39 -7.76
CA LEU A 87 11.96 -7.45 -8.07
C LEU A 87 11.18 -6.69 -7.00
N LYS A 88 10.29 -5.80 -7.42
CA LYS A 88 9.38 -5.05 -6.55
C LYS A 88 7.93 -5.29 -7.00
N LYS A 89 6.97 -5.31 -6.05
CA LYS A 89 5.56 -5.30 -6.40
C LYS A 89 5.23 -4.02 -7.17
N PHE A 90 4.65 -4.17 -8.36
CA PHE A 90 4.16 -3.03 -9.12
C PHE A 90 2.78 -2.64 -8.61
N SER A 91 2.67 -1.44 -8.03
CA SER A 91 1.40 -0.90 -7.51
C SER A 91 1.21 0.49 -8.11
N LYS A 92 0.48 0.58 -9.23
CA LYS A 92 0.13 1.88 -9.85
C LYS A 92 -0.59 2.81 -8.88
N MET A 93 -1.38 2.23 -7.97
CA MET A 93 -2.06 2.95 -6.90
C MET A 93 -1.09 3.71 -5.99
N SER A 94 0.13 3.20 -5.78
CA SER A 94 1.15 3.87 -4.96
C SER A 94 1.72 5.13 -5.62
N ASP A 95 1.70 5.21 -6.94
CA ASP A 95 2.20 6.39 -7.67
C ASP A 95 1.16 7.53 -7.65
N MET A 96 -0.11 7.20 -7.44
CA MET A 96 -1.21 8.17 -7.32
C MET A 96 -1.47 8.64 -5.88
N ASN A 97 -0.55 8.42 -4.93
CA ASN A 97 -0.78 8.72 -3.52
C ASN A 97 -1.18 10.19 -3.26
N GLU A 98 -0.60 11.15 -3.98
CA GLU A 98 -0.94 12.58 -3.81
C GLU A 98 -2.37 12.87 -4.24
N VAL A 99 -2.76 12.43 -5.44
CA VAL A 99 -4.14 12.58 -5.97
C VAL A 99 -5.14 11.84 -5.08
N ALA A 100 -4.81 10.62 -4.66
CA ALA A 100 -5.65 9.83 -3.77
C ALA A 100 -5.87 10.54 -2.42
N GLN A 101 -4.81 11.16 -1.87
CA GLN A 101 -4.90 11.92 -0.62
C GLN A 101 -5.77 13.17 -0.76
N GLU A 102 -5.66 13.91 -1.86
CA GLU A 102 -6.52 15.08 -2.11
C GLU A 102 -8.00 14.67 -2.23
N LEU A 103 -8.29 13.57 -2.95
CA LEU A 103 -9.66 13.09 -3.12
C LEU A 103 -10.31 12.69 -1.79
N VAL A 104 -9.61 11.95 -0.94
CA VAL A 104 -10.16 11.56 0.37
C VAL A 104 -10.38 12.75 1.29
N GLU A 105 -9.57 13.81 1.18
CA GLU A 105 -9.74 15.04 1.94
C GLU A 105 -11.00 15.80 1.50
N ILE A 106 -11.27 15.89 0.20
CA ILE A 106 -12.48 16.51 -0.35
C ILE A 106 -13.74 15.76 0.09
N ILE A 107 -13.74 14.43 -0.04
CA ILE A 107 -14.90 13.62 0.37
C ILE A 107 -15.09 13.71 1.88
N ASN A 108 -14.03 13.61 2.69
CA ASN A 108 -14.12 13.79 4.15
C ASN A 108 -14.69 15.16 4.53
N ALA A 109 -14.27 16.25 3.88
CA ALA A 109 -14.81 17.58 4.13
C ALA A 109 -16.30 17.69 3.78
N THR A 110 -16.78 16.88 2.82
CA THR A 110 -18.17 16.86 2.38
C THR A 110 -19.07 16.06 3.34
N ILE A 111 -18.62 14.88 3.78
CA ILE A 111 -19.47 13.94 4.54
C ILE A 111 -19.13 13.86 6.04
N ASN A 112 -18.00 14.44 6.45
CA ASN A 112 -17.44 14.41 7.82
C ASN A 112 -17.28 12.99 8.41
N LYS A 113 -16.94 12.01 7.57
CA LYS A 113 -16.66 10.61 7.96
C LYS A 113 -15.26 10.20 7.54
N THR A 114 -14.72 9.16 8.15
CA THR A 114 -13.38 8.69 7.75
C THR A 114 -13.46 8.05 6.38
N VAL A 115 -12.65 8.52 5.44
CA VAL A 115 -12.53 8.00 4.07
C VAL A 115 -11.14 7.42 3.92
N LEU A 116 -11.02 6.20 3.39
CA LEU A 116 -9.75 5.51 3.20
C LEU A 116 -9.66 4.93 1.80
N ILE A 117 -8.44 4.82 1.29
CA ILE A 117 -8.13 4.12 0.05
C ILE A 117 -7.07 3.06 0.36
N THR A 118 -7.23 1.89 -0.23
CA THR A 118 -6.25 0.81 -0.18
C THR A 118 -5.74 0.48 -1.56
N ASP A 119 -4.50 -0.01 -1.64
CA ASP A 119 -4.08 -0.87 -2.74
C ASP A 119 -4.44 -2.33 -2.42
N ARG A 120 -3.71 -3.29 -3.00
CA ARG A 120 -3.91 -4.74 -2.80
C ARG A 120 -3.44 -5.27 -1.45
N ASP A 121 -2.64 -4.51 -0.71
CA ASP A 121 -1.94 -4.96 0.49
C ASP A 121 -2.20 -4.07 1.69
N ARG A 122 -2.32 -2.75 1.51
CA ARG A 122 -2.32 -1.78 2.61
C ARG A 122 -3.20 -0.56 2.33
N PHE A 123 -3.50 0.18 3.40
CA PHE A 123 -4.11 1.50 3.31
C PHE A 123 -3.06 2.53 2.88
N ILE A 124 -3.33 3.24 1.77
CA ILE A 124 -2.38 4.14 1.13
C ILE A 124 -2.74 5.63 1.32
N ALA A 125 -4.02 5.94 1.47
CA ALA A 125 -4.50 7.31 1.66
C ALA A 125 -5.70 7.34 2.58
N GLY A 126 -5.92 8.46 3.26
CA GLY A 126 -7.05 8.59 4.16
C GLY A 126 -7.22 9.95 4.82
N SER A 127 -8.48 10.26 5.14
CA SER A 127 -8.87 11.45 5.87
C SER A 127 -9.96 11.13 6.91
N GLY A 128 -10.09 11.99 7.92
CA GLY A 128 -11.02 11.82 9.05
C GLY A 128 -10.37 11.34 10.36
N SER A 129 -11.20 11.19 11.39
CA SER A 129 -10.77 10.93 12.77
C SER A 129 -10.04 9.61 12.97
N LEU A 130 -10.46 8.56 12.24
CA LEU A 130 -9.90 7.22 12.38
C LEU A 130 -8.69 6.97 11.48
N LYS A 131 -8.29 7.92 10.61
CA LYS A 131 -7.23 7.70 9.62
C LYS A 131 -5.92 7.17 10.20
N LYS A 132 -5.49 7.71 11.35
CA LYS A 132 -4.21 7.37 12.01
C LYS A 132 -4.11 5.89 12.38
N LYS A 133 -5.25 5.22 12.55
CA LYS A 133 -5.32 3.80 12.86
C LYS A 133 -5.00 2.91 11.65
N TYR A 134 -5.36 3.36 10.45
CA TYR A 134 -5.36 2.53 9.24
C TYR A 134 -4.18 2.79 8.32
N ILE A 135 -3.73 4.04 8.17
CA ILE A 135 -2.66 4.39 7.22
C ILE A 135 -1.41 3.54 7.45
N ASP A 136 -0.82 3.03 6.35
CA ASP A 136 0.35 2.14 6.33
C ASP A 136 0.18 0.78 7.04
N THR A 137 -1.04 0.43 7.46
CA THR A 137 -1.36 -0.92 7.95
C THR A 137 -1.78 -1.84 6.81
N ASN A 138 -1.61 -3.15 7.01
CA ASN A 138 -2.05 -4.13 6.04
C ASN A 138 -3.58 -4.30 6.09
N ILE A 139 -4.18 -4.53 4.93
CA ILE A 139 -5.60 -4.88 4.84
C ILE A 139 -5.86 -6.28 5.44
N SER A 140 -7.07 -6.48 5.96
CA SER A 140 -7.50 -7.78 6.47
C SER A 140 -7.85 -8.76 5.35
N ARG A 141 -7.95 -10.05 5.69
CA ARG A 141 -8.44 -11.10 4.76
C ARG A 141 -9.86 -10.84 4.29
N TYR A 142 -10.67 -10.15 5.09
CA TYR A 142 -12.04 -9.77 4.71
C TYR A 142 -12.03 -8.75 3.57
N LEU A 143 -11.14 -7.75 3.62
CA LEU A 143 -10.96 -6.81 2.52
C LEU A 143 -10.38 -7.50 1.28
N GLU A 144 -9.45 -8.44 1.45
CA GLU A 144 -8.93 -9.25 0.35
C GLU A 144 -10.05 -10.05 -0.35
N SER A 145 -10.98 -10.66 0.40
CA SER A 145 -12.10 -11.40 -0.20
C SER A 145 -13.06 -10.50 -0.96
N ILE A 146 -13.36 -9.30 -0.42
CA ILE A 146 -14.21 -8.32 -1.11
C ILE A 146 -13.58 -7.89 -2.44
N MET A 147 -12.28 -7.62 -2.43
CA MET A 147 -11.54 -7.23 -3.64
C MET A 147 -11.55 -8.35 -4.68
N LYS A 148 -11.36 -9.61 -4.25
CA LYS A 148 -11.42 -10.78 -5.14
C LYS A 148 -12.80 -11.00 -5.74
N GLU A 149 -13.86 -10.84 -4.95
CA GLU A 149 -15.25 -10.99 -5.37
C GLU A 149 -15.79 -9.77 -6.13
N ARG A 150 -15.08 -8.64 -6.09
CA ARG A 150 -15.49 -7.35 -6.67
C ARG A 150 -16.86 -6.91 -6.17
N LYS A 151 -17.12 -7.19 -4.90
CA LYS A 151 -18.41 -6.95 -4.26
C LYS A 151 -18.44 -5.57 -3.63
N ASN A 152 -19.53 -4.84 -3.82
CA ASN A 152 -19.80 -3.62 -3.06
C ASN A 152 -20.44 -4.01 -1.73
N ILE A 153 -19.95 -3.43 -0.64
CA ILE A 153 -20.50 -3.64 0.70
C ILE A 153 -21.05 -2.32 1.23
N PHE A 154 -22.25 -2.39 1.81
CA PHE A 154 -22.94 -1.25 2.40
C PHE A 154 -23.57 -1.67 3.72
N GLU A 155 -22.91 -1.30 4.82
CA GLU A 155 -23.27 -1.69 6.18
C GLU A 155 -23.53 -0.43 7.01
N THR A 156 -24.80 -0.09 7.19
CA THR A 156 -25.21 1.15 7.88
C THR A 156 -25.23 1.02 9.40
N SER A 157 -25.19 -0.21 9.92
CA SER A 157 -25.25 -0.48 11.36
C SER A 157 -23.89 -0.90 11.89
N VAL A 158 -23.48 -0.26 12.98
CA VAL A 158 -22.23 -0.52 13.69
C VAL A 158 -22.20 -1.97 14.16
N HIS A 159 -21.22 -2.71 13.65
CA HIS A 159 -20.96 -4.08 14.06
C HIS A 159 -19.46 -4.36 14.08
N THR A 160 -19.09 -5.51 14.63
CA THR A 160 -17.69 -5.90 14.75
C THR A 160 -17.15 -6.39 13.41
N VAL A 161 -16.13 -5.71 12.89
CA VAL A 161 -15.46 -6.02 11.62
C VAL A 161 -13.94 -5.94 11.79
N GLU A 162 -13.21 -6.72 11.01
CA GLU A 162 -11.74 -6.67 10.94
C GLU A 162 -11.37 -6.06 9.57
N LEU A 163 -10.96 -4.79 9.52
CA LEU A 163 -10.59 -4.10 8.29
C LEU A 163 -9.07 -4.08 8.06
N HIS A 164 -8.29 -4.06 9.13
CA HIS A 164 -6.82 -4.22 9.12
C HIS A 164 -6.41 -5.45 9.94
N GLU A 165 -5.19 -5.92 9.75
CA GLU A 165 -4.77 -7.22 10.29
C GLU A 165 -4.83 -7.35 11.81
N ASN A 166 -5.52 -8.41 12.27
CA ASN A 166 -5.54 -8.90 13.65
C ASN A 166 -6.15 -7.94 14.69
N GLU A 167 -6.96 -6.98 14.24
CA GLU A 167 -7.65 -6.06 15.13
C GLU A 167 -9.09 -5.82 14.66
N LYS A 168 -10.02 -5.89 15.60
CA LYS A 168 -11.45 -5.74 15.34
C LYS A 168 -11.94 -4.38 15.80
N ASP A 169 -12.77 -3.78 14.97
CA ASP A 169 -13.39 -2.49 15.19
C ASP A 169 -14.91 -2.60 15.21
N LYS A 170 -15.57 -1.69 15.93
CA LYS A 170 -17.02 -1.53 15.87
C LYS A 170 -17.33 -0.38 14.92
N LEU A 171 -17.75 -0.70 13.70
CA LEU A 171 -17.93 0.27 12.63
C LEU A 171 -19.20 0.00 11.83
N SER A 172 -19.80 1.06 11.32
CA SER A 172 -20.55 1.03 10.07
C SER A 172 -19.57 1.37 8.94
N TYR A 173 -19.79 0.82 7.74
CA TYR A 173 -18.87 1.05 6.63
C TYR A 173 -19.51 0.87 5.24
N ILE A 174 -18.88 1.51 4.26
CA ILE A 174 -19.08 1.23 2.84
C ILE A 174 -17.73 0.81 2.26
N ILE A 175 -17.70 -0.24 1.46
CA ILE A 175 -16.48 -0.71 0.78
C ILE A 175 -16.80 -0.86 -0.70
N GLN A 176 -16.01 -0.22 -1.54
CA GLN A 176 -16.16 -0.27 -2.99
C GLN A 176 -14.84 -0.60 -3.68
N PRO A 177 -14.78 -1.68 -4.48
CA PRO A 177 -13.59 -2.02 -5.25
C PRO A 177 -13.26 -0.98 -6.32
N ILE A 178 -11.97 -0.71 -6.46
CA ILE A 178 -11.42 0.07 -7.57
C ILE A 178 -11.08 -0.92 -8.68
N ILE A 179 -11.82 -0.86 -9.78
CA ILE A 179 -11.68 -1.78 -10.92
C ILE A 179 -10.93 -1.08 -12.05
N MET A 180 -9.83 -1.68 -12.48
CA MET A 180 -9.01 -1.25 -13.62
C MET A 180 -8.84 -2.41 -14.58
N ASN A 181 -9.19 -2.25 -15.86
CA ASN A 181 -9.13 -3.30 -16.89
C ASN A 181 -9.78 -4.63 -16.46
N GLY A 182 -10.87 -4.54 -15.71
CA GLY A 182 -11.57 -5.70 -15.20
C GLY A 182 -10.80 -6.46 -14.13
N ASP A 183 -9.83 -5.87 -13.44
CA ASP A 183 -9.18 -6.39 -12.24
C ASP A 183 -9.32 -5.42 -11.08
N ALA A 184 -9.42 -5.95 -9.85
CA ALA A 184 -9.50 -5.13 -8.66
C ALA A 184 -8.09 -4.75 -8.18
N VAL A 185 -7.81 -3.45 -8.13
CA VAL A 185 -6.48 -2.92 -7.78
C VAL A 185 -6.42 -2.31 -6.38
N GLY A 186 -7.58 -2.09 -5.77
CA GLY A 186 -7.69 -1.43 -4.49
C GLY A 186 -9.13 -1.35 -4.02
N LEU A 187 -9.34 -0.66 -2.90
CA LEU A 187 -10.65 -0.38 -2.34
C LEU A 187 -10.76 1.09 -1.96
N VAL A 188 -11.96 1.64 -2.08
CA VAL A 188 -12.39 2.86 -1.41
C VAL A 188 -13.27 2.48 -0.25
N LEU A 189 -13.03 3.06 0.92
CA LEU A 189 -13.82 2.83 2.12
C LEU A 189 -14.33 4.14 2.71
N VAL A 190 -15.56 4.12 3.20
CA VAL A 190 -16.05 5.08 4.20
C VAL A 190 -16.32 4.29 5.47
N ILE A 191 -15.82 4.77 6.60
CA ILE A 191 -16.02 4.12 7.90
C ILE A 191 -16.48 5.13 8.94
N SER A 192 -17.32 4.67 9.86
CA SER A 192 -17.83 5.45 10.98
C SER A 192 -18.03 4.58 12.22
N ASP A 193 -17.77 5.13 13.40
CA ASP A 193 -18.08 4.53 14.69
C ASP A 193 -19.55 4.74 15.11
N LYS A 194 -20.36 5.34 14.23
CA LYS A 194 -21.79 5.64 14.42
C LYS A 194 -22.63 5.03 13.30
N ASN A 195 -23.94 5.02 13.49
CA ASN A 195 -24.92 4.61 12.49
C ASN A 195 -25.33 5.79 11.58
N ASP A 196 -24.36 6.54 11.05
CA ASP A 196 -24.59 7.77 10.29
C ASP A 196 -24.22 7.65 8.80
N ILE A 197 -23.90 6.44 8.33
CA ILE A 197 -23.67 6.14 6.91
C ILE A 197 -24.98 6.18 6.13
N THR A 198 -24.92 6.83 4.97
CA THR A 198 -26.06 7.16 4.13
C THR A 198 -25.83 6.72 2.68
N GLN A 199 -26.90 6.75 1.88
CA GLN A 199 -26.81 6.52 0.43
C GLN A 199 -26.02 7.60 -0.31
N LEU A 200 -25.93 8.83 0.23
CA LEU A 200 -25.08 9.87 -0.34
C LEU A 200 -23.61 9.46 -0.27
N ASP A 201 -23.19 8.91 0.87
CA ASP A 201 -21.83 8.41 1.06
C ASP A 201 -21.50 7.32 0.03
N GLU A 202 -22.45 6.40 -0.22
CA GLU A 202 -22.32 5.33 -1.22
C GLU A 202 -22.10 5.88 -2.64
N LYS A 203 -22.90 6.88 -3.05
CA LYS A 203 -22.75 7.48 -4.37
C LYS A 203 -21.44 8.24 -4.53
N LEU A 204 -21.00 8.96 -3.50
CA LEU A 204 -19.74 9.69 -3.52
C LEU A 204 -18.54 8.74 -3.67
N ILE A 205 -18.50 7.66 -2.89
CA ILE A 205 -17.40 6.70 -3.03
C ILE A 205 -17.45 5.93 -4.35
N SER A 206 -18.64 5.73 -4.92
CA SER A 206 -18.79 5.09 -6.22
C SER A 206 -18.21 5.93 -7.33
N VAL A 207 -18.39 7.25 -7.28
CA VAL A 207 -17.75 8.18 -8.23
C VAL A 207 -16.24 8.14 -8.03
N MET A 208 -15.76 8.15 -6.78
CA MET A 208 -14.32 8.11 -6.49
C MET A 208 -13.66 6.81 -6.97
N ALA A 209 -14.28 5.65 -6.72
CA ALA A 209 -13.75 4.35 -7.18
C ALA A 209 -13.69 4.26 -8.71
N GLN A 210 -14.71 4.79 -9.41
CA GLN A 210 -14.73 4.85 -10.87
C GLN A 210 -13.68 5.83 -11.42
N PHE A 211 -13.50 6.99 -10.77
CA PHE A 211 -12.49 7.96 -11.15
C PHE A 211 -11.09 7.34 -11.04
N LEU A 212 -10.77 6.76 -9.89
CA LEU A 212 -9.48 6.09 -9.67
C LEU A 212 -9.28 4.96 -10.67
N GLY A 213 -10.28 4.09 -10.87
CA GLY A 213 -10.19 2.98 -11.82
C GLY A 213 -9.84 3.37 -13.26
N LYS A 214 -10.23 4.59 -13.69
CA LYS A 214 -9.90 5.14 -15.01
C LYS A 214 -8.56 5.87 -15.06
N HIS A 215 -8.18 6.59 -14.01
CA HIS A 215 -6.98 7.46 -14.04
C HIS A 215 -5.72 6.75 -13.54
N ILE A 216 -5.82 5.54 -12.97
CA ILE A 216 -4.67 4.67 -12.72
C ILE A 216 -4.08 4.13 -14.06
N GLU A 217 -4.74 4.36 -15.19
CA GLU A 217 -4.29 3.88 -16.50
C GLU A 217 -3.13 4.69 -17.10
N GLU A 218 -3.03 5.99 -16.79
CA GLU A 218 -2.03 6.95 -17.31
C GLU A 218 -0.81 7.12 -16.39
#